data_AF-A0A1J9QGT6-F1
#
_entry.id   AF-A0A1J9QGT6-F1
#
_cell.length_a   1.000
_cell.length_b   1.000
_cell.length_c   1.000
_cell.angle_alpha   90.00
_cell.angle_beta   90.00
_cell.angle_gamma   90.00
#
_symmetry.space_group_name_H-M   'P 1'
#
loop_
_entity.id
_entity.type
_entity.pdbx_description
1 polymer ?
#
loop_
_entity_poly.entity_id
_entity_poly.type
_entity_poly.pdbx_seq_one_letter_code
_entity_poly.pdbx_strand_id
1 'polypeptide(L)'
;MPLRAKLSAPAWSGLSKMSTTAEIPRELPGDELDDVLFSSLFGVRNIELNRPKKLNALNGSMARKITPRLKEWEKSELANVIIISGAGSKAFCAGGDVAALAEQCAEGREGQKKATEYFSLEYKLDHLIATYSKPYISIMDGFTMGGGVGLSVHAPFRIATERTVFAMPETTIGFFPDVGGSFFLPRLDGELGTYLALTSERLTGVQTLYAGVATHYLHSSILANLTGRLSELVFKDTASLGERLDLVNSTISEFSTGLPSQEEEPIFPSSSIRESIDQCFSADTMEEIISRLQNEQVNKEWAEKTLKILASRSPTSLKVTLRQLRIGRTWSIAETFQREEKIAAKFMAHPDFVEGVTARLVNKPPTQPAWKPSKLEEVTDEDVHKFFRIEAGDIRMPLLNPDADYMEYPHQRFALPSEKEILEFANKHEGTDKAVDEFVSLRGHKDGVREKYLEVVKRKLGGA
;
A
#
# COMPACT_ATOMS: atom_id res chain seq x y z
N MET A 1 -30.66 13.51 23.77
CA MET A 1 -29.38 12.85 23.45
C MET A 1 -29.64 11.37 23.27
N PRO A 2 -29.67 10.81 22.05
CA PRO A 2 -29.74 9.37 21.89
C PRO A 2 -28.34 8.78 22.11
N LEU A 3 -28.28 7.74 22.92
CA LEU A 3 -27.08 6.98 23.25
C LEU A 3 -26.42 6.45 21.96
N ARG A 4 -25.23 6.96 21.63
CA ARG A 4 -24.32 6.31 20.66
C ARG A 4 -23.96 4.94 21.23
N ALA A 5 -24.56 3.88 20.69
CA ALA A 5 -24.11 2.53 20.96
C ALA A 5 -22.63 2.43 20.53
N LYS A 6 -21.73 2.14 21.48
CA LYS A 6 -20.37 1.70 21.15
C LYS A 6 -20.51 0.36 20.43
N LEU A 7 -20.58 0.39 19.10
CA LEU A 7 -20.45 -0.79 18.24
C LEU A 7 -19.01 -1.28 18.36
N SER A 8 -18.76 -2.11 19.38
CA SER A 8 -17.55 -2.91 19.48
C SER A 8 -17.42 -3.71 18.19
N ALA A 9 -16.30 -3.54 17.47
CA ALA A 9 -15.99 -4.41 16.34
C ALA A 9 -16.06 -5.86 16.83
N PRO A 10 -16.73 -6.78 16.12
CA PRO A 10 -16.72 -8.18 16.51
C PRO A 10 -15.25 -8.63 16.47
N ALA A 11 -14.67 -8.79 17.66
CA ALA A 11 -13.43 -9.51 17.84
C ALA A 11 -13.69 -10.93 17.35
N TRP A 12 -12.69 -11.54 16.71
CA TRP A 12 -12.74 -12.98 16.45
C TRP A 12 -12.97 -13.69 17.79
N SER A 13 -14.18 -14.21 18.03
CA SER A 13 -14.54 -14.80 19.30
C SER A 13 -13.86 -16.16 19.46
N GLY A 14 -12.87 -16.26 20.35
CA GLY A 14 -12.35 -17.50 20.91
C GLY A 14 -11.47 -18.36 19.98
N LEU A 15 -10.37 -18.87 20.56
CA LEU A 15 -9.45 -19.91 20.11
C LEU A 15 -9.89 -20.69 18.85
N SER A 16 -9.66 -20.12 17.65
CA SER A 16 -9.62 -20.93 16.43
C SER A 16 -8.36 -21.78 16.50
N LYS A 17 -8.56 -23.08 16.75
CA LYS A 17 -7.54 -24.13 16.85
C LYS A 17 -6.52 -24.03 15.71
N MET A 18 -5.24 -24.14 16.08
CA MET A 18 -4.02 -24.28 15.25
C MET A 18 -4.15 -23.81 13.79
N SER A 19 -3.58 -22.64 13.50
CA SER A 19 -3.35 -22.18 12.13
C SER A 19 -2.55 -23.25 11.37
N THR A 20 -3.21 -24.01 10.51
CA THR A 20 -2.51 -24.89 9.56
C THR A 20 -1.79 -23.98 8.57
N THR A 21 -0.46 -24.14 8.45
CA THR A 21 0.33 -23.46 7.43
C THR A 21 -0.33 -23.62 6.07
N ALA A 22 -0.50 -22.52 5.32
CA ALA A 22 -1.08 -22.59 3.99
C ALA A 22 -0.23 -23.49 3.08
N GLU A 23 -0.90 -24.25 2.21
CA GLU A 23 -0.21 -24.99 1.16
C GLU A 23 0.45 -24.02 0.18
N ILE A 24 1.69 -24.35 -0.22
CA ILE A 24 2.39 -23.59 -1.25
C ILE A 24 1.64 -23.83 -2.57
N PRO A 25 1.17 -22.77 -3.25
CA PRO A 25 0.40 -22.91 -4.48
C PRO A 25 1.26 -23.54 -5.58
N ARG A 26 0.61 -24.19 -6.55
CA ARG A 26 1.25 -24.75 -7.74
C ARG A 26 0.64 -24.14 -8.98
N GLU A 27 1.44 -24.00 -10.03
CA GLU A 27 0.97 -23.58 -11.35
C GLU A 27 -0.18 -24.46 -11.84
N LEU A 28 -1.15 -23.85 -12.50
CA LEU A 28 -2.35 -24.50 -13.02
C LEU A 28 -2.30 -24.64 -14.55
N PRO A 29 -3.03 -25.60 -15.14
CA PRO A 29 -3.24 -25.62 -16.58
C PRO A 29 -3.85 -24.29 -17.06
N GLY A 30 -3.19 -23.63 -18.02
CA GLY A 30 -3.61 -22.33 -18.55
C GLY A 30 -2.85 -21.12 -18.00
N ASP A 31 -1.95 -21.33 -17.02
CA ASP A 31 -1.01 -20.30 -16.59
C ASP A 31 -0.06 -19.90 -17.74
N GLU A 32 0.11 -18.59 -17.96
CA GLU A 32 0.96 -18.06 -19.03
C GLU A 32 2.43 -18.39 -18.72
N LEU A 33 3.21 -18.95 -19.65
CA LEU A 33 4.57 -19.44 -19.34
C LEU A 33 5.53 -18.35 -18.84
N ASP A 34 5.54 -17.20 -19.49
CA ASP A 34 6.54 -16.15 -19.31
C ASP A 34 5.97 -14.88 -18.66
N ASP A 35 4.87 -14.98 -17.90
CA ASP A 35 4.26 -13.83 -17.23
C ASP A 35 5.04 -13.33 -15.99
N VAL A 36 5.99 -14.13 -15.51
CA VAL A 36 7.02 -13.76 -14.54
C VAL A 36 8.34 -14.35 -14.98
N LEU A 37 9.38 -13.51 -15.08
CA LEU A 37 10.74 -13.94 -15.37
C LEU A 37 11.55 -13.97 -14.08
N PHE A 38 12.25 -15.08 -13.83
CA PHE A 38 13.16 -15.22 -12.70
C PHE A 38 14.59 -15.26 -13.19
N SER A 39 15.48 -14.48 -12.57
CA SER A 39 16.91 -14.55 -12.84
C SER A 39 17.72 -14.54 -11.55
N SER A 40 18.96 -15.02 -11.64
CA SER A 40 19.90 -15.05 -10.51
C SER A 40 21.20 -14.39 -10.94
N LEU A 41 21.71 -13.51 -10.10
CA LEU A 41 23.00 -12.86 -10.29
C LEU A 41 23.72 -12.90 -8.94
N PHE A 42 24.74 -13.75 -8.82
CA PHE A 42 25.44 -13.98 -7.54
C PHE A 42 24.46 -14.16 -6.36
N GLY A 43 24.51 -13.27 -5.36
CA GLY A 43 23.62 -13.29 -4.19
C GLY A 43 22.20 -12.77 -4.44
N VAL A 44 21.93 -12.13 -5.58
CA VAL A 44 20.63 -11.56 -5.92
C VAL A 44 19.74 -12.58 -6.62
N ARG A 45 18.45 -12.55 -6.30
CA ARG A 45 17.37 -13.23 -7.01
C ARG A 45 16.37 -12.18 -7.49
N ASN A 46 16.15 -12.13 -8.80
CA ASN A 46 15.25 -11.18 -9.42
C ASN A 46 13.91 -11.83 -9.78
N ILE A 47 12.85 -11.07 -9.58
CA ILE A 47 11.49 -11.35 -10.02
C ILE A 47 11.08 -10.20 -10.94
N GLU A 48 10.91 -10.46 -12.23
CA GLU A 48 10.45 -9.47 -13.19
C GLU A 48 9.03 -9.81 -13.64
N LEU A 49 8.07 -8.93 -13.34
CA LEU A 49 6.68 -9.05 -13.77
C LEU A 49 6.60 -8.76 -15.27
N ASN A 50 6.25 -9.74 -16.09
CA ASN A 50 6.43 -9.67 -17.54
C ASN A 50 5.11 -9.73 -18.31
N ARG A 51 4.23 -8.76 -18.03
CA ARG A 51 2.99 -8.52 -18.79
C ARG A 51 2.89 -7.05 -19.22
N PRO A 52 3.88 -6.48 -19.94
CA PRO A 52 3.96 -5.04 -20.19
C PRO A 52 2.77 -4.49 -20.99
N LYS A 53 2.15 -5.33 -21.84
CA LYS A 53 0.92 -4.97 -22.59
C LYS A 53 -0.29 -4.73 -21.68
N LYS A 54 -0.31 -5.33 -20.49
CA LYS A 54 -1.32 -5.15 -19.44
C LYS A 54 -0.77 -4.35 -18.25
N LEU A 55 0.28 -3.55 -18.46
CA LEU A 55 0.92 -2.76 -17.41
C LEU A 55 1.35 -3.62 -16.19
N ASN A 56 1.79 -4.84 -16.46
CA ASN A 56 2.25 -5.80 -15.45
C ASN A 56 1.20 -6.12 -14.38
N ALA A 57 -0.09 -6.02 -14.71
CA ALA A 57 -1.17 -6.34 -13.79
C ALA A 57 -1.06 -7.78 -13.26
N LEU A 58 -1.06 -7.91 -11.93
CA LEU A 58 -0.91 -9.17 -11.22
C LEU A 58 -2.12 -10.07 -11.46
N ASN A 59 -1.89 -11.34 -11.79
CA ASN A 59 -2.95 -12.33 -11.93
C ASN A 59 -2.63 -13.57 -11.09
N GLY A 60 -3.56 -14.54 -11.06
CA GLY A 60 -3.36 -15.78 -10.31
C GLY A 60 -2.16 -16.60 -10.78
N SER A 61 -1.86 -16.59 -12.08
CA SER A 61 -0.73 -17.31 -12.67
C SER A 61 0.61 -16.79 -12.13
N MET A 62 0.80 -15.47 -12.14
CA MET A 62 1.99 -14.82 -11.59
C MET A 62 2.15 -15.10 -10.09
N ALA A 63 1.07 -14.96 -9.30
CA ALA A 63 1.13 -15.22 -7.86
C ALA A 63 1.47 -16.70 -7.53
N ARG A 64 0.97 -17.65 -8.34
CA ARG A 64 1.31 -19.07 -8.26
C ARG A 64 2.77 -19.37 -8.63
N LYS A 65 3.43 -18.54 -9.43
CA LYS A 65 4.86 -18.67 -9.75
C LYS A 65 5.78 -17.98 -8.74
N ILE A 66 5.39 -16.80 -8.25
CA ILE A 66 6.20 -16.01 -7.32
C ILE A 66 6.27 -16.70 -5.94
N THR A 67 5.12 -17.14 -5.42
CA THR A 67 5.03 -17.68 -4.06
C THR A 67 5.97 -18.87 -3.81
N PRO A 68 6.03 -19.91 -4.67
CA PRO A 68 6.93 -21.03 -4.47
C PRO A 68 8.40 -20.62 -4.55
N ARG A 69 8.76 -19.69 -5.43
CA ARG A 69 10.14 -19.18 -5.57
C ARG A 69 10.60 -18.43 -4.33
N LEU A 70 9.75 -17.60 -3.76
CA LEU A 70 10.04 -16.95 -2.48
C LEU A 70 10.27 -17.99 -1.38
N LYS A 71 9.36 -18.98 -1.21
CA LYS A 71 9.55 -20.05 -0.21
C LYS A 71 10.79 -20.92 -0.46
N GLU A 72 11.21 -21.11 -1.71
CA GLU A 72 12.45 -21.77 -2.09
C GLU A 72 13.68 -20.94 -1.67
N TRP A 73 13.67 -19.64 -1.97
CA TRP A 73 14.79 -18.74 -1.68
C TRP A 73 14.96 -18.42 -0.20
N GLU A 74 13.90 -18.48 0.61
CA GLU A 74 14.02 -18.45 2.07
C GLU A 74 15.01 -19.51 2.59
N LYS A 75 15.01 -20.70 1.97
CA LYS A 75 15.84 -21.84 2.38
C LYS A 75 17.24 -21.86 1.76
N SER A 76 17.52 -20.97 0.81
CA SER A 76 18.76 -21.01 0.03
C SER A 76 19.78 -20.01 0.57
N GLU A 77 20.91 -20.47 1.11
CA GLU A 77 22.01 -19.59 1.55
C GLU A 77 22.65 -18.77 0.40
N LEU A 78 22.43 -19.18 -0.85
CA LEU A 78 22.90 -18.45 -2.03
C LEU A 78 21.97 -17.29 -2.42
N ALA A 79 20.74 -17.26 -1.92
CA ALA A 79 19.78 -16.19 -2.16
C ALA A 79 19.85 -15.20 -0.99
N ASN A 80 20.56 -14.09 -1.20
CA ASN A 80 20.83 -13.10 -0.17
C ASN A 80 19.91 -11.88 -0.24
N VAL A 81 19.58 -11.43 -1.44
CA VAL A 81 18.73 -10.24 -1.67
C VAL A 81 17.72 -10.59 -2.75
N ILE A 82 16.45 -10.29 -2.49
CA ILE A 82 15.37 -10.44 -3.46
C ILE A 82 15.03 -9.07 -4.04
N ILE A 83 14.94 -8.99 -5.36
CA ILE A 83 14.52 -7.77 -6.07
C ILE A 83 13.29 -8.11 -6.91
N ILE A 84 12.24 -7.31 -6.78
CA ILE A 84 11.08 -7.36 -7.68
C ILE A 84 11.01 -6.08 -8.52
N SER A 85 10.77 -6.25 -9.82
CA SER A 85 10.64 -5.17 -10.81
C SER A 85 9.58 -5.52 -11.86
N GLY A 86 9.19 -4.54 -12.67
CA GLY A 86 8.29 -4.74 -13.81
C GLY A 86 9.04 -4.66 -15.13
N ALA A 87 8.68 -5.50 -16.10
CA ALA A 87 9.21 -5.45 -17.45
C ALA A 87 8.71 -4.19 -18.18
N GLY A 88 9.58 -3.59 -18.99
CA GLY A 88 9.30 -2.35 -19.72
C GLY A 88 9.46 -1.08 -18.87
N SER A 89 9.05 0.07 -19.42
CA SER A 89 9.31 1.39 -18.80
C SER A 89 8.07 2.12 -18.28
N LYS A 90 6.89 1.49 -18.35
CA LYS A 90 5.60 2.15 -18.02
C LYS A 90 5.07 1.81 -16.64
N ALA A 91 5.25 0.59 -16.18
CA ALA A 91 4.63 0.11 -14.96
C ALA A 91 5.55 -0.88 -14.24
N PHE A 92 5.68 -0.71 -12.94
CA PHE A 92 6.10 -1.79 -12.07
C PHE A 92 4.99 -2.85 -12.02
N CYS A 93 3.81 -2.45 -11.54
CA CYS A 93 2.58 -3.24 -11.53
C CYS A 93 1.39 -2.29 -11.31
N ALA A 94 0.45 -2.26 -12.27
CA ALA A 94 -0.69 -1.34 -12.26
C ALA A 94 -1.97 -1.88 -11.59
N GLY A 95 -1.85 -2.88 -10.71
CA GLY A 95 -2.96 -3.50 -9.98
C GLY A 95 -3.11 -4.99 -10.22
N GLY A 96 -4.14 -5.58 -9.64
CA GLY A 96 -4.61 -6.91 -10.05
C GLY A 96 -5.30 -6.86 -11.42
N ASP A 97 -5.39 -8.00 -12.11
CA ASP A 97 -6.13 -8.16 -13.38
C ASP A 97 -7.66 -8.21 -13.09
N VAL A 98 -8.18 -7.15 -12.46
CA VAL A 98 -9.55 -7.05 -11.94
C VAL A 98 -10.62 -7.11 -13.03
N ALA A 99 -10.27 -6.81 -14.28
CA ALA A 99 -11.16 -7.01 -15.42
C ALA A 99 -11.54 -8.48 -15.59
N ALA A 100 -10.56 -9.39 -15.50
CA ALA A 100 -10.82 -10.83 -15.53
C ALA A 100 -11.63 -11.29 -14.32
N LEU A 101 -11.44 -10.68 -13.15
CA LEU A 101 -12.23 -11.00 -11.95
C LEU A 101 -13.68 -10.55 -12.10
N ALA A 102 -13.94 -9.38 -12.68
CA ALA A 102 -15.30 -8.90 -12.93
C ALA A 102 -16.04 -9.80 -13.94
N GLU A 103 -15.35 -10.26 -14.98
CA GLU A 103 -15.89 -11.26 -15.93
C GLU A 103 -16.28 -12.55 -15.20
N GLN A 104 -15.42 -13.06 -14.31
CA GLN A 104 -15.74 -14.23 -13.48
C GLN A 104 -16.95 -13.95 -12.58
N CYS A 105 -16.98 -12.82 -11.86
CA CYS A 105 -18.10 -12.48 -10.99
C CYS A 105 -19.45 -12.42 -11.74
N ALA A 106 -19.45 -12.08 -13.02
CA ALA A 106 -20.64 -12.08 -13.87
C ALA A 106 -21.18 -13.49 -14.17
N GLU A 107 -20.38 -14.56 -13.98
CA GLU A 107 -20.81 -15.96 -14.09
C GLU A 107 -21.64 -16.44 -12.88
N GLY A 108 -21.88 -15.56 -11.90
CA GLY A 108 -22.64 -15.86 -10.69
C GLY A 108 -21.79 -16.44 -9.57
N ARG A 109 -22.41 -17.20 -8.65
CA ARG A 109 -21.80 -17.59 -7.38
C ARG A 109 -20.47 -18.34 -7.50
N GLU A 110 -20.34 -19.21 -8.50
CA GLU A 110 -19.11 -19.98 -8.71
C GLU A 110 -17.96 -19.08 -9.20
N GLY A 111 -18.27 -18.12 -10.08
CA GLY A 111 -17.26 -17.15 -10.53
C GLY A 111 -16.86 -16.16 -9.45
N GLN A 112 -17.80 -15.71 -8.62
CA GLN A 112 -17.49 -14.91 -7.41
C GLN A 112 -16.56 -15.64 -6.44
N LYS A 113 -16.75 -16.96 -6.29
CA LYS A 113 -15.87 -17.80 -5.48
C LYS A 113 -14.45 -17.87 -6.06
N LYS A 114 -14.31 -18.08 -7.38
CA LYS A 114 -12.99 -18.06 -8.05
C LYS A 114 -12.29 -16.71 -7.90
N ALA A 115 -13.02 -15.60 -8.02
CA ALA A 115 -12.46 -14.27 -7.80
C ALA A 115 -11.99 -14.07 -6.36
N THR A 116 -12.74 -14.61 -5.38
CA THR A 116 -12.32 -14.62 -3.96
C THR A 116 -11.07 -15.48 -3.73
N GLU A 117 -10.96 -16.63 -4.40
CA GLU A 117 -9.77 -17.49 -4.34
C GLU A 117 -8.52 -16.79 -4.87
N TYR A 118 -8.65 -15.91 -5.87
CA TYR A 118 -7.55 -15.05 -6.33
C TYR A 118 -7.07 -14.09 -5.23
N PHE A 119 -7.97 -13.36 -4.56
CA PHE A 119 -7.57 -12.48 -3.45
C PHE A 119 -6.94 -13.25 -2.29
N SER A 120 -7.44 -14.47 -2.01
CA SER A 120 -6.80 -15.33 -1.02
C SER A 120 -5.36 -15.70 -1.40
N LEU A 121 -5.08 -15.88 -2.69
CA LEU A 121 -3.74 -16.16 -3.18
C LEU A 121 -2.85 -14.90 -3.13
N GLU A 122 -3.36 -13.75 -3.55
CA GLU A 122 -2.68 -12.45 -3.52
C GLU A 122 -2.31 -12.06 -2.08
N TYR A 123 -3.26 -12.07 -1.15
CA TYR A 123 -3.00 -11.65 0.23
C TYR A 123 -2.07 -12.60 0.99
N LYS A 124 -2.01 -13.88 0.62
CA LYS A 124 -0.97 -14.81 1.13
C LYS A 124 0.41 -14.42 0.64
N LEU A 125 0.53 -14.00 -0.63
CA LEU A 125 1.79 -13.52 -1.20
C LEU A 125 2.21 -12.20 -0.54
N ASP A 126 1.29 -11.25 -0.37
CA ASP A 126 1.58 -9.98 0.30
C ASP A 126 2.01 -10.20 1.75
N HIS A 127 1.33 -11.09 2.50
CA HIS A 127 1.75 -11.47 3.85
C HIS A 127 3.14 -12.12 3.88
N LEU A 128 3.45 -12.99 2.90
CA LEU A 128 4.79 -13.57 2.77
C LEU A 128 5.85 -12.50 2.54
N ILE A 129 5.59 -11.50 1.70
CA ILE A 129 6.48 -10.36 1.47
C ILE A 129 6.64 -9.53 2.75
N ALA A 130 5.53 -9.25 3.44
CA ALA A 130 5.51 -8.47 4.67
C ALA A 130 6.27 -9.10 5.84
N THR A 131 6.41 -10.43 5.83
CA THR A 131 7.04 -11.24 6.87
C THR A 131 8.28 -11.99 6.37
N TYR A 132 8.83 -11.53 5.25
CA TYR A 132 9.90 -12.24 4.57
C TYR A 132 11.20 -12.23 5.37
N SER A 133 11.87 -13.38 5.42
CA SER A 133 13.05 -13.60 6.28
C SER A 133 14.37 -13.09 5.68
N LYS A 134 14.33 -12.41 4.53
CA LYS A 134 15.51 -11.91 3.80
C LYS A 134 15.28 -10.49 3.28
N PRO A 135 16.35 -9.72 3.01
CA PRO A 135 16.23 -8.43 2.33
C PRO A 135 15.40 -8.53 1.04
N TYR A 136 14.32 -7.76 0.99
CA TYR A 136 13.42 -7.66 -0.16
C TYR A 136 13.36 -6.21 -0.62
N ILE A 137 13.57 -6.00 -1.91
CA ILE A 137 13.62 -4.68 -2.56
C ILE A 137 12.57 -4.64 -3.66
N SER A 138 11.66 -3.68 -3.59
CA SER A 138 10.72 -3.38 -4.66
C SER A 138 11.17 -2.15 -5.45
N ILE A 139 11.33 -2.31 -6.77
CA ILE A 139 11.67 -1.24 -7.70
C ILE A 139 10.37 -0.72 -8.33
N MET A 140 9.87 0.40 -7.81
CA MET A 140 8.59 1.00 -8.21
C MET A 140 8.72 1.88 -9.47
N ASP A 141 9.52 1.47 -10.47
CA ASP A 141 9.75 2.24 -11.70
C ASP A 141 8.51 2.19 -12.61
N GLY A 142 7.64 3.21 -12.52
CA GLY A 142 6.40 3.32 -13.27
C GLY A 142 5.13 3.27 -12.39
N PHE A 143 3.98 2.99 -13.01
CA PHE A 143 2.72 2.78 -12.30
C PHE A 143 2.85 1.67 -11.23
N THR A 144 2.48 2.01 -10.00
CA THR A 144 2.46 1.15 -8.82
C THR A 144 1.10 1.33 -8.13
N MET A 145 0.13 0.48 -8.46
CA MET A 145 -1.27 0.61 -8.02
C MET A 145 -1.82 -0.75 -7.58
N GLY A 146 -2.84 -0.79 -6.70
CA GLY A 146 -3.51 -2.02 -6.25
C GLY A 146 -2.52 -3.12 -5.86
N GLY A 147 -2.61 -4.31 -6.48
CA GLY A 147 -1.64 -5.40 -6.29
C GLY A 147 -0.15 -5.02 -6.40
N GLY A 148 0.22 -4.01 -7.20
CA GLY A 148 1.60 -3.49 -7.21
C GLY A 148 2.01 -2.78 -5.93
N VAL A 149 1.04 -2.16 -5.24
CA VAL A 149 1.25 -1.64 -3.89
C VAL A 149 1.45 -2.79 -2.90
N GLY A 150 0.67 -3.88 -3.00
CA GLY A 150 0.84 -5.08 -2.16
C GLY A 150 2.24 -5.70 -2.27
N LEU A 151 2.74 -5.82 -3.50
CA LEU A 151 4.10 -6.33 -3.78
C LEU A 151 5.25 -5.38 -3.36
N SER A 152 4.95 -4.17 -2.89
CA SER A 152 5.95 -3.14 -2.59
C SER A 152 5.88 -2.63 -1.15
N VAL A 153 4.73 -2.13 -0.70
CA VAL A 153 4.59 -1.32 0.52
C VAL A 153 5.02 -2.05 1.79
N HIS A 154 4.94 -3.37 1.79
CA HIS A 154 5.33 -4.22 2.92
C HIS A 154 6.82 -4.59 2.95
N ALA A 155 7.54 -4.38 1.85
CA ALA A 155 8.97 -4.64 1.78
C ALA A 155 9.77 -3.62 2.61
N PRO A 156 10.90 -3.99 3.23
CA PRO A 156 11.76 -3.03 3.93
C PRO A 156 12.34 -1.96 3.00
N PHE A 157 12.59 -2.29 1.73
CA PHE A 157 13.12 -1.36 0.74
C PHE A 157 12.18 -1.20 -0.44
N ARG A 158 11.79 0.06 -0.66
CA ARG A 158 10.83 0.50 -1.67
C ARG A 158 11.47 1.67 -2.39
N ILE A 159 11.95 1.42 -3.60
CA ILE A 159 12.71 2.39 -4.39
C ILE A 159 11.77 3.01 -5.40
N ALA A 160 11.48 4.30 -5.21
CA ALA A 160 10.81 5.11 -6.21
C ALA A 160 11.83 5.69 -7.21
N THR A 161 11.34 6.02 -8.40
CA THR A 161 12.06 6.72 -9.47
C THR A 161 11.26 7.93 -9.93
N GLU A 162 11.81 8.71 -10.86
CA GLU A 162 11.08 9.80 -11.51
C GLU A 162 9.81 9.34 -12.26
N ARG A 163 9.69 8.02 -12.54
CA ARG A 163 8.54 7.44 -13.24
C ARG A 163 7.49 6.85 -12.30
N THR A 164 7.78 6.75 -10.99
CA THR A 164 6.84 6.16 -10.05
C THR A 164 5.53 6.93 -10.04
N VAL A 165 4.42 6.21 -10.19
CA VAL A 165 3.08 6.77 -9.98
C VAL A 165 2.32 5.83 -9.05
N PHE A 166 2.24 6.23 -7.78
CA PHE A 166 1.53 5.53 -6.73
C PHE A 166 0.06 5.97 -6.68
N ALA A 167 -0.87 5.02 -6.56
CA ALA A 167 -2.26 5.29 -6.20
C ALA A 167 -2.98 4.03 -5.69
N MET A 168 -4.06 4.25 -4.94
CA MET A 168 -5.05 3.24 -4.56
C MET A 168 -6.39 3.57 -5.27
N PRO A 169 -6.58 3.15 -6.55
CA PRO A 169 -7.75 3.51 -7.37
C PRO A 169 -9.02 2.69 -7.08
N GLU A 170 -9.06 1.87 -6.04
CA GLU A 170 -10.09 0.85 -5.80
C GLU A 170 -11.48 1.45 -5.60
N THR A 171 -11.60 2.61 -4.95
CA THR A 171 -12.90 3.29 -4.78
C THR A 171 -13.49 3.80 -6.10
N THR A 172 -12.67 3.94 -7.15
CA THR A 172 -13.11 4.33 -8.51
C THR A 172 -13.79 3.19 -9.25
N ILE A 173 -13.54 1.95 -8.85
CA ILE A 173 -14.06 0.74 -9.49
C ILE A 173 -15.05 -0.04 -8.61
N GLY A 174 -15.58 0.60 -7.55
CA GLY A 174 -16.53 -0.06 -6.66
C GLY A 174 -15.89 -1.12 -5.77
N PHE A 175 -14.61 -0.95 -5.44
CA PHE A 175 -13.84 -1.81 -4.54
C PHE A 175 -13.30 -1.00 -3.34
N PHE A 176 -12.45 -1.60 -2.50
CA PHE A 176 -11.85 -0.94 -1.34
C PHE A 176 -10.32 -1.09 -1.39
N PRO A 177 -9.54 -0.17 -0.79
CA PRO A 177 -8.09 -0.29 -0.69
C PRO A 177 -7.69 -1.53 0.11
N ASP A 178 -7.23 -2.55 -0.60
CA ASP A 178 -6.86 -3.86 -0.07
C ASP A 178 -5.35 -4.03 -0.02
N VAL A 179 -4.85 -5.27 -0.12
CA VAL A 179 -3.42 -5.63 -0.12
C VAL A 179 -2.66 -5.01 1.05
N GLY A 180 -3.27 -5.05 2.23
CA GLY A 180 -2.73 -4.43 3.45
C GLY A 180 -2.98 -2.92 3.56
N GLY A 181 -3.80 -2.35 2.69
CA GLY A 181 -4.23 -0.94 2.70
C GLY A 181 -4.79 -0.50 4.04
N SER A 182 -5.56 -1.36 4.70
CA SER A 182 -6.06 -1.09 6.06
C SER A 182 -4.98 -1.09 7.14
N PHE A 183 -3.77 -1.58 6.85
CA PHE A 183 -2.60 -1.54 7.74
C PHE A 183 -1.69 -0.35 7.45
N PHE A 184 -1.26 -0.15 6.21
CA PHE A 184 -0.22 0.85 5.92
C PHE A 184 -0.78 2.28 5.79
N LEU A 185 -1.95 2.47 5.17
CA LEU A 185 -2.50 3.80 4.95
C LEU A 185 -2.75 4.54 6.27
N PRO A 186 -3.34 3.92 7.32
CA PRO A 186 -3.55 4.61 8.58
C PRO A 186 -2.27 4.93 9.37
N ARG A 187 -1.11 4.41 8.92
CA ARG A 187 0.21 4.63 9.51
C ARG A 187 1.04 5.68 8.75
N LEU A 188 0.51 6.20 7.64
CA LEU A 188 1.05 7.42 7.04
C LEU A 188 0.79 8.60 7.98
N ASP A 189 1.60 9.64 7.87
CA ASP A 189 1.50 10.81 8.75
C ASP A 189 0.09 11.45 8.65
N GLY A 190 -0.47 11.86 9.80
CA GLY A 190 -1.79 12.49 9.93
C GLY A 190 -2.93 11.71 9.26
N GLU A 191 -3.74 12.38 8.44
CA GLU A 191 -4.82 11.74 7.67
C GLU A 191 -4.50 11.60 6.17
N LEU A 192 -3.20 11.63 5.80
CA LEU A 192 -2.78 11.49 4.41
C LEU A 192 -3.25 10.16 3.81
N GLY A 193 -3.10 9.05 4.55
CA GLY A 193 -3.56 7.75 4.09
C GLY A 193 -5.06 7.71 3.84
N THR A 194 -5.88 8.29 4.74
CA THR A 194 -7.33 8.39 4.56
C THR A 194 -7.70 9.18 3.32
N TYR A 195 -7.02 10.31 3.08
CA TYR A 195 -7.19 11.11 1.87
C TYR A 195 -6.86 10.31 0.60
N LEU A 196 -5.70 9.67 0.55
CA LEU A 196 -5.25 8.88 -0.62
C LEU A 196 -6.21 7.73 -0.93
N ALA A 197 -6.67 7.01 0.11
CA ALA A 197 -7.57 5.87 -0.04
C ALA A 197 -8.96 6.26 -0.60
N LEU A 198 -9.54 7.35 -0.09
CA LEU A 198 -10.89 7.78 -0.46
C LEU A 198 -10.92 8.49 -1.82
N THR A 199 -9.90 9.30 -2.11
CA THR A 199 -9.87 10.11 -3.34
C THR A 199 -9.22 9.39 -4.51
N SER A 200 -8.37 8.39 -4.24
CA SER A 200 -7.49 7.77 -5.23
C SER A 200 -6.51 8.77 -5.88
N GLU A 201 -6.14 9.82 -5.15
CA GLU A 201 -5.15 10.80 -5.60
C GLU A 201 -3.80 10.12 -5.88
N ARG A 202 -3.08 10.63 -6.88
CA ARG A 202 -1.80 10.05 -7.31
C ARG A 202 -0.65 10.77 -6.62
N LEU A 203 0.33 10.00 -6.17
CA LEU A 203 1.65 10.51 -5.79
C LEU A 203 2.66 10.12 -6.87
N THR A 204 3.41 11.09 -7.34
CA THR A 204 4.40 10.91 -8.41
C THR A 204 5.82 11.05 -7.87
N GLY A 205 6.73 10.22 -8.36
CA GLY A 205 8.17 10.32 -8.09
C GLY A 205 8.52 10.56 -6.63
N VAL A 206 9.23 11.65 -6.36
CA VAL A 206 9.74 12.01 -5.03
C VAL A 206 8.63 12.22 -4.00
N GLN A 207 7.40 12.52 -4.42
CA GLN A 207 6.27 12.69 -3.49
C GLN A 207 5.95 11.39 -2.75
N THR A 208 6.23 10.23 -3.36
CA THR A 208 6.08 8.93 -2.68
C THR A 208 7.08 8.75 -1.53
N LEU A 209 8.28 9.33 -1.65
CA LEU A 209 9.28 9.35 -0.57
C LEU A 209 8.80 10.25 0.57
N TYR A 210 8.38 11.48 0.26
CA TYR A 210 7.90 12.43 1.27
C TYR A 210 6.66 11.93 2.02
N ALA A 211 5.75 11.27 1.32
CA ALA A 211 4.56 10.64 1.91
C ALA A 211 4.88 9.41 2.79
N GLY A 212 6.10 8.86 2.74
CA GLY A 212 6.50 7.66 3.48
C GLY A 212 6.13 6.34 2.79
N VAL A 213 5.57 6.39 1.58
CA VAL A 213 5.28 5.19 0.76
C VAL A 213 6.59 4.57 0.28
N ALA A 214 7.49 5.37 -0.31
CA ALA A 214 8.83 4.92 -0.68
C ALA A 214 9.82 5.11 0.48
N THR A 215 10.85 4.27 0.52
CA THR A 215 11.99 4.44 1.45
C THR A 215 13.16 5.19 0.83
N HIS A 216 13.30 5.07 -0.50
CA HIS A 216 14.41 5.60 -1.26
C HIS A 216 13.87 6.15 -2.58
N TYR A 217 14.55 7.15 -3.10
CA TYR A 217 14.28 7.72 -4.41
C TYR A 217 15.58 7.73 -5.20
N LEU A 218 15.60 7.10 -6.36
CA LEU A 218 16.77 7.03 -7.23
C LEU A 218 16.33 7.21 -8.68
N HIS A 219 17.18 7.85 -9.50
CA HIS A 219 16.87 8.00 -10.92
C HIS A 219 16.86 6.65 -11.65
N SER A 220 15.93 6.41 -12.58
CA SER A 220 15.78 5.10 -13.23
C SER A 220 17.05 4.61 -13.94
N SER A 221 17.93 5.53 -14.38
CA SER A 221 19.19 5.18 -15.05
C SER A 221 20.21 4.46 -14.17
N ILE A 222 20.13 4.55 -12.84
CA ILE A 222 21.10 3.88 -11.95
C ILE A 222 20.71 2.45 -11.60
N LEU A 223 19.47 2.03 -11.87
CA LEU A 223 18.89 0.80 -11.33
C LEU A 223 19.67 -0.47 -11.72
N ALA A 224 20.19 -0.50 -12.95
CA ALA A 224 21.03 -1.60 -13.43
C ALA A 224 22.36 -1.69 -12.64
N ASN A 225 22.99 -0.54 -12.39
CA ASN A 225 24.24 -0.47 -11.61
C ASN A 225 24.01 -0.86 -10.15
N LEU A 226 22.89 -0.39 -9.57
CA LEU A 226 22.48 -0.78 -8.22
C LEU A 226 22.28 -2.30 -8.11
N THR A 227 21.60 -2.91 -9.07
CA THR A 227 21.39 -4.37 -9.11
C THR A 227 22.72 -5.12 -9.17
N GLY A 228 23.66 -4.64 -9.99
CA GLY A 228 25.02 -5.17 -10.03
C GLY A 228 25.72 -5.09 -8.67
N ARG A 229 25.70 -3.92 -8.03
CA ARG A 229 26.33 -3.73 -6.71
C ARG A 229 25.69 -4.59 -5.61
N LEU A 230 24.35 -4.69 -5.59
CA LEU A 230 23.63 -5.53 -4.63
C LEU A 230 23.97 -7.02 -4.80
N SER A 231 24.24 -7.46 -6.04
CA SER A 231 24.59 -8.85 -6.32
C SER A 231 25.94 -9.28 -5.72
N GLU A 232 26.85 -8.33 -5.53
CA GLU A 232 28.18 -8.53 -4.96
C GLU A 232 28.18 -8.55 -3.42
N LEU A 233 27.05 -8.24 -2.78
CA LEU A 233 26.98 -8.25 -1.32
C LEU A 233 27.12 -9.68 -0.80
N VAL A 234 28.10 -9.87 0.09
CA VAL A 234 28.35 -11.11 0.81
C VAL A 234 28.02 -10.88 2.28
N PHE A 235 27.15 -11.72 2.82
CA PHE A 235 26.77 -11.70 4.22
C PHE A 235 27.50 -12.82 4.96
N LYS A 236 27.84 -12.58 6.22
CA LYS A 236 28.26 -13.68 7.10
C LYS A 236 27.05 -14.59 7.34
N ASP A 237 27.29 -15.90 7.43
CA ASP A 237 26.22 -16.87 7.73
C ASP A 237 25.49 -16.55 9.04
N THR A 238 26.20 -15.98 10.02
CA THR A 238 25.65 -15.57 11.31
C THR A 238 25.01 -14.18 11.32
N ALA A 239 25.01 -13.45 10.20
CA ALA A 239 24.45 -12.10 10.14
C ALA A 239 22.93 -12.15 10.30
N SER A 240 22.43 -11.45 11.32
CA SER A 240 21.01 -11.25 11.58
C SER A 240 20.34 -10.51 10.42
N LEU A 241 19.02 -10.64 10.29
CA LEU A 241 18.26 -9.88 9.29
C LEU A 241 18.50 -8.38 9.42
N GLY A 242 18.58 -7.85 10.65
CA GLY A 242 18.87 -6.43 10.90
C GLY A 242 20.18 -5.97 10.28
N GLU A 243 21.28 -6.70 10.51
CA GLU A 243 22.60 -6.40 9.94
C GLU A 243 22.59 -6.50 8.41
N ARG A 244 21.89 -7.51 7.85
CA ARG A 244 21.75 -7.66 6.40
C ARG A 244 21.02 -6.46 5.80
N LEU A 245 19.93 -6.02 6.42
CA LEU A 245 19.16 -4.85 5.98
C LEU A 245 19.99 -3.57 6.10
N ASP A 246 20.76 -3.39 7.17
CA ASP A 246 21.62 -2.20 7.32
C ASP A 246 22.65 -2.07 6.20
N LEU A 247 23.30 -3.17 5.82
CA LEU A 247 24.24 -3.18 4.70
C LEU A 247 23.54 -2.89 3.36
N VAL A 248 22.37 -3.48 3.13
CA VAL A 248 21.58 -3.20 1.91
C VAL A 248 21.17 -1.73 1.87
N ASN A 249 20.74 -1.16 3.00
CA ASN A 249 20.37 0.26 3.10
C ASN A 249 21.55 1.19 2.77
N SER A 250 22.74 0.94 3.33
CA SER A 250 23.93 1.73 3.02
C SER A 250 24.29 1.61 1.53
N THR A 251 24.22 0.41 0.96
CA THR A 251 24.51 0.20 -0.46
C THR A 251 23.50 0.88 -1.38
N ILE A 252 22.20 0.90 -1.05
CA ILE A 252 21.21 1.67 -1.81
C ILE A 252 21.52 3.17 -1.74
N SER A 253 21.91 3.66 -0.55
CA SER A 253 22.21 5.08 -0.33
C SER A 253 23.44 5.58 -1.11
N GLU A 254 24.42 4.70 -1.42
CA GLU A 254 25.58 5.02 -2.27
C GLU A 254 25.19 5.50 -3.69
N PHE A 255 24.00 5.10 -4.17
CA PHE A 255 23.52 5.46 -5.51
C PHE A 255 22.61 6.69 -5.53
N SER A 256 22.39 7.34 -4.38
CA SER A 256 21.61 8.57 -4.38
C SER A 256 22.30 9.65 -5.20
N THR A 257 21.55 10.26 -6.11
CA THR A 257 21.99 11.40 -6.91
C THR A 257 21.45 12.73 -6.37
N GLY A 258 20.90 12.71 -5.15
CA GLY A 258 20.09 13.80 -4.60
C GLY A 258 18.64 13.76 -5.10
N LEU A 259 17.79 14.56 -4.45
CA LEU A 259 16.38 14.73 -4.84
C LEU A 259 16.24 15.91 -5.82
N PRO A 260 15.16 15.95 -6.62
CA PRO A 260 14.77 17.16 -7.34
C PRO A 260 14.66 18.35 -6.40
N SER A 261 15.01 19.53 -6.90
CA SER A 261 14.96 20.74 -6.07
C SER A 261 13.50 21.05 -5.65
N GLN A 262 13.33 21.72 -4.52
CA GLN A 262 11.99 22.15 -4.06
C GLN A 262 11.36 23.23 -4.97
N GLU A 263 12.15 23.86 -5.84
CA GLU A 263 11.66 24.76 -6.87
C GLU A 263 11.03 23.99 -8.05
N GLU A 264 11.62 22.85 -8.42
CA GLU A 264 11.14 21.97 -9.50
C GLU A 264 9.98 21.09 -9.05
N GLU A 265 10.15 20.41 -7.91
CA GLU A 265 9.16 19.49 -7.34
C GLU A 265 8.94 19.79 -5.85
N PRO A 266 8.10 20.78 -5.51
CA PRO A 266 7.77 21.09 -4.12
C PRO A 266 7.06 19.89 -3.45
N ILE A 267 7.28 19.69 -2.15
CA ILE A 267 6.56 18.66 -1.38
C ILE A 267 5.06 18.86 -1.54
N PHE A 268 4.34 17.79 -1.87
CA PHE A 268 2.89 17.77 -2.02
C PHE A 268 2.27 16.45 -1.51
N PRO A 269 1.15 16.52 -0.77
CA PRO A 269 0.55 17.73 -0.18
C PRO A 269 1.43 18.28 0.96
N SER A 270 1.56 19.60 1.06
CA SER A 270 2.32 20.29 2.12
C SER A 270 1.54 21.48 2.68
N SER A 271 2.07 22.06 3.77
CA SER A 271 1.62 23.35 4.33
C SER A 271 0.09 23.37 4.57
N SER A 272 -0.60 24.44 4.16
CA SER A 272 -2.04 24.65 4.41
C SER A 272 -2.91 23.53 3.81
N ILE A 273 -2.57 22.98 2.65
CA ILE A 273 -3.33 21.87 2.06
C ILE A 273 -3.22 20.63 2.96
N ARG A 274 -2.02 20.36 3.48
CA ARG A 274 -1.79 19.25 4.39
C ARG A 274 -2.54 19.41 5.71
N GLU A 275 -2.65 20.63 6.24
CA GLU A 275 -3.52 20.96 7.39
C GLU A 275 -5.00 20.71 7.09
N SER A 276 -5.49 21.20 5.94
CA SER A 276 -6.87 20.95 5.49
C SER A 276 -7.17 19.47 5.32
N ILE A 277 -6.22 18.67 4.83
CA ILE A 277 -6.36 17.21 4.78
C ILE A 277 -6.53 16.63 6.20
N ASP A 278 -5.62 16.95 7.12
CA ASP A 278 -5.67 16.43 8.51
C ASP A 278 -7.00 16.83 9.20
N GLN A 279 -7.46 18.07 8.99
CA GLN A 279 -8.69 18.57 9.57
C GLN A 279 -9.94 17.93 8.93
N CYS A 280 -10.04 17.91 7.61
CA CYS A 280 -11.24 17.43 6.92
C CYS A 280 -11.39 15.91 7.03
N PHE A 281 -10.30 15.16 6.91
CA PHE A 281 -10.33 13.70 6.83
C PHE A 281 -10.21 12.99 8.19
N SER A 282 -10.13 13.71 9.31
CA SER A 282 -10.08 13.10 10.65
C SER A 282 -11.43 12.65 11.21
N ALA A 283 -12.54 12.98 10.55
CA ALA A 283 -13.87 12.54 10.99
C ALA A 283 -14.09 11.03 10.81
N ASP A 284 -15.02 10.45 11.57
CA ASP A 284 -15.31 9.01 11.52
C ASP A 284 -16.41 8.62 10.53
N THR A 285 -17.07 9.60 9.89
CA THR A 285 -18.11 9.36 8.89
C THR A 285 -17.85 10.16 7.61
N MET A 286 -18.28 9.61 6.48
CA MET A 286 -18.13 10.28 5.18
C MET A 286 -18.96 11.56 5.09
N GLU A 287 -20.12 11.58 5.73
CA GLU A 287 -21.00 12.75 5.82
C GLU A 287 -20.30 13.92 6.52
N GLU A 288 -19.58 13.64 7.60
CA GLU A 288 -18.85 14.67 8.32
C GLU A 288 -17.61 15.13 7.54
N ILE A 289 -16.89 14.23 6.86
CA ILE A 289 -15.79 14.60 5.95
C ILE A 289 -16.30 15.54 4.85
N ILE A 290 -17.41 15.20 4.19
CA ILE A 290 -18.03 16.04 3.16
C ILE A 290 -18.45 17.40 3.73
N SER A 291 -19.05 17.41 4.92
CA SER A 291 -19.45 18.65 5.59
C SER A 291 -18.24 19.54 5.91
N ARG A 292 -17.14 18.97 6.39
CA ARG A 292 -15.90 19.72 6.66
C ARG A 292 -15.30 20.28 5.38
N LEU A 293 -15.25 19.50 4.29
CA LEU A 293 -14.79 19.97 2.98
C LEU A 293 -15.68 21.10 2.42
N GLN A 294 -17.00 21.03 2.56
CA GLN A 294 -17.92 22.09 2.13
C GLN A 294 -17.71 23.40 2.91
N ASN A 295 -17.26 23.30 4.16
CA ASN A 295 -17.01 24.44 5.04
C ASN A 295 -15.55 24.92 5.02
N GLU A 296 -14.65 24.26 4.28
CA GLU A 296 -13.24 24.64 4.15
C GLU A 296 -13.12 26.05 3.56
N GLN A 297 -12.40 26.94 4.25
CA GLN A 297 -12.25 28.35 3.85
C GLN A 297 -10.84 28.70 3.37
N VAL A 298 -9.82 27.97 3.81
CA VAL A 298 -8.41 28.23 3.52
C VAL A 298 -8.06 27.75 2.12
N ASN A 299 -8.42 26.50 1.79
CA ASN A 299 -8.08 25.85 0.52
C ASN A 299 -9.34 25.47 -0.28
N LYS A 300 -10.18 26.46 -0.59
CA LYS A 300 -11.51 26.27 -1.23
C LYS A 300 -11.46 25.48 -2.54
N GLU A 301 -10.56 25.83 -3.45
CA GLU A 301 -10.46 25.18 -4.76
C GLU A 301 -10.06 23.69 -4.64
N TRP A 302 -9.14 23.39 -3.73
CA TRP A 302 -8.77 22.01 -3.41
C TRP A 302 -9.95 21.24 -2.82
N ALA A 303 -10.70 21.84 -1.90
CA ALA A 303 -11.86 21.20 -1.28
C ALA A 303 -12.97 20.94 -2.30
N GLU A 304 -13.28 21.89 -3.18
CA GLU A 304 -14.26 21.73 -4.27
C GLU A 304 -13.85 20.63 -5.25
N LYS A 305 -12.58 20.56 -5.64
CA LYS A 305 -12.06 19.48 -6.49
C LYS A 305 -12.19 18.14 -5.78
N THR A 306 -11.85 18.07 -4.50
CA THR A 306 -11.94 16.86 -3.67
C THR A 306 -13.39 16.38 -3.54
N LEU A 307 -14.34 17.29 -3.31
CA LEU A 307 -15.77 16.98 -3.29
C LEU A 307 -16.26 16.39 -4.60
N LYS A 308 -15.86 16.95 -5.75
CA LYS A 308 -16.19 16.41 -7.08
C LYS A 308 -15.61 15.01 -7.29
N ILE A 309 -14.40 14.76 -6.81
CA ILE A 309 -13.77 13.44 -6.87
C ILE A 309 -14.58 12.44 -6.04
N LEU A 310 -14.86 12.75 -4.76
CA LEU A 310 -15.59 11.85 -3.87
C LEU A 310 -17.01 11.55 -4.39
N ALA A 311 -17.69 12.53 -4.97
CA ALA A 311 -19.02 12.36 -5.56
C ALA A 311 -19.05 11.40 -6.76
N SER A 312 -17.89 11.11 -7.38
CA SER A 312 -17.79 10.16 -8.49
C SER A 312 -17.46 8.72 -8.07
N ARG A 313 -17.16 8.48 -6.79
CA ARG A 313 -16.80 7.15 -6.25
C ARG A 313 -18.04 6.37 -5.83
N SER A 314 -17.91 5.05 -5.68
CA SER A 314 -18.98 4.24 -5.09
C SER A 314 -19.23 4.69 -3.64
N PRO A 315 -20.49 5.05 -3.27
CA PRO A 315 -20.82 5.41 -1.90
C PRO A 315 -20.51 4.30 -0.89
N THR A 316 -20.78 3.04 -1.27
CA THR A 316 -20.46 1.86 -0.45
C THR A 316 -18.96 1.74 -0.23
N SER A 317 -18.17 1.84 -1.31
CA SER A 317 -16.71 1.80 -1.22
C SER A 317 -16.15 2.88 -0.31
N LEU A 318 -16.64 4.12 -0.38
CA LEU A 318 -16.18 5.21 0.48
C LEU A 318 -16.41 4.89 1.96
N LYS A 319 -17.63 4.46 2.33
CA LYS A 319 -17.96 4.17 3.74
C LYS A 319 -17.22 2.95 4.27
N VAL A 320 -17.12 1.88 3.47
CA VAL A 320 -16.35 0.68 3.84
C VAL A 320 -14.87 1.02 3.98
N THR A 321 -14.32 1.81 3.05
CA THR A 321 -12.92 2.28 3.10
C THR A 321 -12.64 3.09 4.36
N LEU A 322 -13.48 4.08 4.68
CA LEU A 322 -13.30 4.87 5.90
C LEU A 322 -13.37 3.99 7.14
N ARG A 323 -14.37 3.10 7.21
CA ARG A 323 -14.54 2.19 8.34
C ARG A 323 -13.33 1.27 8.52
N GLN A 324 -12.80 0.66 7.46
CA GLN A 324 -11.63 -0.21 7.56
C GLN A 324 -10.39 0.54 8.04
N LEU A 325 -10.17 1.78 7.60
CA LEU A 325 -8.99 2.54 7.98
C LEU A 325 -9.02 2.91 9.47
N ARG A 326 -10.21 3.18 10.02
CA ARG A 326 -10.37 3.50 11.45
C ARG A 326 -10.10 2.29 12.34
N ILE A 327 -10.62 1.13 11.98
CA ILE A 327 -10.44 -0.08 12.80
C ILE A 327 -9.10 -0.79 12.51
N GLY A 328 -8.60 -0.71 11.28
CA GLY A 328 -7.34 -1.31 10.83
C GLY A 328 -6.08 -0.72 11.46
N ARG A 329 -6.17 0.50 12.01
CA ARG A 329 -5.16 1.08 12.92
C ARG A 329 -4.80 0.16 14.09
N THR A 330 -5.71 -0.72 14.48
CA THR A 330 -5.55 -1.62 15.62
C THR A 330 -5.29 -3.08 15.22
N TRP A 331 -5.24 -3.38 13.93
CA TRP A 331 -4.95 -4.72 13.44
C TRP A 331 -3.45 -4.94 13.33
N SER A 332 -3.05 -6.18 13.58
CA SER A 332 -1.73 -6.69 13.21
C SER A 332 -1.68 -7.00 11.71
N ILE A 333 -0.48 -7.13 11.14
CA ILE A 333 -0.32 -7.40 9.70
C ILE A 333 -1.01 -8.70 9.28
N ALA A 334 -0.97 -9.75 10.10
CA ALA A 334 -1.65 -11.02 9.82
C ALA A 334 -3.18 -10.87 9.90
N GLU A 335 -3.69 -10.17 10.92
CA GLU A 335 -5.13 -9.93 11.07
C GLU A 335 -5.67 -9.09 9.92
N THR A 336 -4.91 -8.11 9.44
CA THR A 336 -5.26 -7.28 8.29
C THR A 336 -5.60 -8.14 7.07
N PHE A 337 -4.68 -8.97 6.58
CA PHE A 337 -4.93 -9.77 5.38
C PHE A 337 -6.07 -10.77 5.55
N GLN A 338 -6.22 -11.34 6.75
CA GLN A 338 -7.34 -12.25 7.06
C GLN A 338 -8.69 -11.54 7.05
N ARG A 339 -8.76 -10.28 7.46
CA ARG A 339 -10.00 -9.49 7.45
C ARG A 339 -10.28 -8.89 6.08
N GLU A 340 -9.27 -8.40 5.38
CA GLU A 340 -9.41 -7.91 4.01
C GLU A 340 -9.91 -9.01 3.07
N GLU A 341 -9.48 -10.27 3.23
CA GLU A 341 -10.03 -11.41 2.48
C GLU A 341 -11.55 -11.53 2.63
N LYS A 342 -12.07 -11.36 3.85
CA LYS A 342 -13.52 -11.40 4.12
C LYS A 342 -14.26 -10.19 3.55
N ILE A 343 -13.62 -9.02 3.53
CA ILE A 343 -14.19 -7.81 2.93
C ILE A 343 -14.22 -7.96 1.41
N ALA A 344 -13.13 -8.44 0.80
CA ALA A 344 -13.02 -8.71 -0.64
C ALA A 344 -14.05 -9.74 -1.12
N ALA A 345 -14.24 -10.84 -0.40
CA ALA A 345 -15.27 -11.83 -0.71
C ALA A 345 -16.68 -11.21 -0.84
N LYS A 346 -17.00 -10.24 0.02
CA LYS A 346 -18.30 -9.55 -0.01
C LYS A 346 -18.40 -8.54 -1.14
N PHE A 347 -17.30 -7.88 -1.49
CA PHE A 347 -17.25 -7.03 -2.68
C PHE A 347 -17.39 -7.83 -3.98
N MET A 348 -16.86 -9.06 -4.06
CA MET A 348 -17.08 -9.93 -5.23
C MET A 348 -18.55 -10.24 -5.45
N ALA A 349 -19.34 -10.28 -4.37
CA ALA A 349 -20.80 -10.44 -4.44
C ALA A 349 -21.56 -9.11 -4.60
N HIS A 350 -20.90 -7.95 -4.43
CA HIS A 350 -21.54 -6.64 -4.46
C HIS A 350 -21.61 -6.09 -5.90
N PRO A 351 -22.75 -5.49 -6.33
CA PRO A 351 -22.94 -5.02 -7.71
C PRO A 351 -21.94 -3.94 -8.14
N ASP A 352 -21.53 -3.05 -7.24
CA ASP A 352 -20.61 -1.95 -7.58
C ASP A 352 -19.27 -2.43 -8.12
N PHE A 353 -18.75 -3.59 -7.72
CA PHE A 353 -17.46 -4.07 -8.21
C PHE A 353 -17.53 -4.38 -9.71
N VAL A 354 -18.50 -5.20 -10.13
CA VAL A 354 -18.67 -5.56 -11.55
C VAL A 354 -19.03 -4.34 -12.38
N GLU A 355 -19.92 -3.49 -11.90
CA GLU A 355 -20.32 -2.24 -12.58
C GLU A 355 -19.12 -1.28 -12.74
N GLY A 356 -18.40 -1.03 -11.66
CA GLY A 356 -17.25 -0.13 -11.64
C GLY A 356 -16.12 -0.59 -12.54
N VAL A 357 -15.75 -1.87 -12.45
CA VAL A 357 -14.74 -2.46 -13.34
C VAL A 357 -15.18 -2.41 -14.80
N THR A 358 -16.44 -2.78 -15.09
CA THR A 358 -16.97 -2.77 -16.47
C THR A 358 -16.94 -1.35 -17.05
N ALA A 359 -17.48 -0.38 -16.32
CA ALA A 359 -17.55 1.01 -16.76
C ALA A 359 -16.17 1.66 -16.94
N ARG A 360 -15.19 1.35 -16.08
CA ARG A 360 -13.88 2.02 -16.07
C ARG A 360 -12.82 1.32 -16.91
N LEU A 361 -12.83 -0.01 -16.96
CA LEU A 361 -11.74 -0.81 -17.53
C LEU A 361 -12.15 -1.60 -18.77
N VAL A 362 -13.38 -2.12 -18.83
CA VAL A 362 -13.87 -2.91 -19.97
C VAL A 362 -14.41 -2.01 -21.09
N ASN A 363 -15.27 -1.05 -20.76
CA ASN A 363 -15.84 -0.12 -21.73
C ASN A 363 -14.75 0.77 -22.37
N LYS A 364 -14.81 0.91 -23.70
CA LYS A 364 -13.93 1.78 -24.49
C LYS A 364 -14.79 2.70 -25.36
N PRO A 365 -14.81 4.04 -25.12
CA PRO A 365 -14.13 4.76 -24.04
C PRO A 365 -14.69 4.44 -22.64
N PRO A 366 -13.95 4.71 -21.55
CA PRO A 366 -14.45 4.54 -20.18
C PRO A 366 -15.70 5.39 -19.92
N THR A 367 -16.67 4.80 -19.22
CA THR A 367 -17.95 5.43 -18.85
C THR A 367 -18.01 5.76 -17.36
N GLN A 368 -19.04 6.51 -16.95
CA GLN A 368 -19.34 6.70 -15.53
C GLN A 368 -20.13 5.50 -15.00
N PRO A 369 -19.72 4.90 -13.87
CA PRO A 369 -20.43 3.76 -13.31
C PRO A 369 -21.78 4.17 -12.70
N ALA A 370 -22.78 3.31 -12.82
CA ALA A 370 -24.10 3.48 -12.22
C ALA A 370 -24.18 2.77 -10.85
N TRP A 371 -23.63 3.41 -9.82
CA TRP A 371 -23.52 2.85 -8.46
C TRP A 371 -24.88 2.47 -7.84
N LYS A 372 -24.88 1.38 -7.06
CA LYS A 372 -26.02 0.89 -6.30
C LYS A 372 -25.60 0.57 -4.86
N PRO A 373 -25.97 1.42 -3.88
CA PRO A 373 -26.76 2.65 -4.00
C PRO A 373 -26.01 3.81 -4.69
N SER A 374 -26.78 4.81 -5.14
CA SER A 374 -26.26 5.94 -5.93
C SER A 374 -25.85 7.14 -5.07
N LYS A 375 -26.35 7.21 -3.84
CA LYS A 375 -26.09 8.31 -2.90
C LYS A 375 -25.51 7.81 -1.59
N LEU A 376 -24.80 8.70 -0.89
CA LEU A 376 -24.13 8.37 0.38
C LEU A 376 -25.13 8.08 1.50
N GLU A 377 -26.22 8.86 1.56
CA GLU A 377 -27.28 8.71 2.57
C GLU A 377 -28.07 7.40 2.44
N GLU A 378 -28.00 6.73 1.30
CA GLU A 378 -28.66 5.45 1.04
C GLU A 378 -27.86 4.25 1.60
N VAL A 379 -26.56 4.42 1.86
CA VAL A 379 -25.73 3.38 2.47
C VAL A 379 -25.88 3.47 3.99
N THR A 380 -26.55 2.50 4.61
CA THR A 380 -26.75 2.49 6.06
C THR A 380 -25.52 1.96 6.82
N ASP A 381 -25.41 2.25 8.11
CA ASP A 381 -24.36 1.68 8.96
C ASP A 381 -24.41 0.14 8.98
N GLU A 382 -25.60 -0.44 8.88
CA GLU A 382 -25.79 -1.89 8.79
C GLU A 382 -25.26 -2.46 7.47
N ASP A 383 -25.44 -1.75 6.35
CA ASP A 383 -24.87 -2.17 5.07
C ASP A 383 -23.35 -2.18 5.11
N VAL A 384 -22.73 -1.18 5.75
CA VAL A 384 -21.29 -1.17 6.00
C VAL A 384 -20.89 -2.29 6.96
N HIS A 385 -21.64 -2.50 8.05
CA HIS A 385 -21.35 -3.51 9.06
C HIS A 385 -21.29 -4.93 8.47
N LYS A 386 -22.16 -5.23 7.48
CA LYS A 386 -22.15 -6.51 6.76
C LYS A 386 -20.77 -6.83 6.18
N PHE A 387 -19.98 -5.86 5.71
CA PHE A 387 -18.63 -6.11 5.18
C PHE A 387 -17.65 -6.62 6.24
N PHE A 388 -17.81 -6.22 7.50
CA PHE A 388 -16.90 -6.54 8.61
C PHE A 388 -17.38 -7.69 9.50
N ARG A 389 -18.60 -8.17 9.28
CA ARG A 389 -19.16 -9.31 10.01
C ARG A 389 -18.39 -10.60 9.70
N ILE A 390 -17.98 -11.32 10.73
CA ILE A 390 -17.37 -12.65 10.62
C ILE A 390 -18.40 -13.64 11.17
N GLU A 391 -18.80 -14.63 10.38
CA GLU A 391 -19.81 -15.60 10.80
C GLU A 391 -19.21 -16.64 11.75
N ALA A 392 -20.04 -17.17 12.64
CA ALA A 392 -19.63 -18.23 13.55
C ALA A 392 -19.24 -19.49 12.75
N GLY A 393 -17.99 -19.94 12.92
CA GLY A 393 -17.44 -21.07 12.17
C GLY A 393 -16.64 -20.69 10.92
N ASP A 394 -16.53 -19.40 10.60
CA ASP A 394 -15.68 -18.95 9.49
C ASP A 394 -14.21 -19.35 9.73
N ILE A 395 -13.63 -19.97 8.70
CA ILE A 395 -12.22 -20.35 8.69
C ILE A 395 -11.43 -19.12 8.22
N ARG A 396 -10.44 -18.73 9.03
CA ARG A 396 -9.47 -17.70 8.66
C ARG A 396 -8.66 -18.15 7.46
N MET A 397 -8.36 -17.23 6.56
CA MET A 397 -7.41 -17.51 5.49
C MET A 397 -6.08 -18.01 6.11
N PRO A 398 -5.61 -19.22 5.76
CA PRO A 398 -4.34 -19.71 6.27
C PRO A 398 -3.22 -18.87 5.67
N LEU A 399 -2.21 -18.56 6.49
CA LEU A 399 -1.05 -17.78 6.07
C LEU A 399 0.14 -18.71 5.80
N LEU A 400 1.05 -18.27 4.93
CA LEU A 400 2.25 -19.04 4.57
C LEU A 400 3.29 -19.03 5.70
N ASN A 401 3.32 -17.95 6.50
CA ASN A 401 4.16 -17.79 7.68
C ASN A 401 3.26 -17.53 8.91
N PRO A 402 2.52 -18.54 9.42
CA PRO A 402 1.44 -18.32 10.40
C PRO A 402 1.90 -17.75 11.75
N ASP A 403 3.17 -17.88 12.09
CA ASP A 403 3.75 -17.38 13.34
C ASP A 403 4.33 -15.96 13.20
N ALA A 404 4.38 -15.41 11.99
CA ALA A 404 4.96 -14.10 11.72
C ALA A 404 3.87 -13.02 11.69
N ASP A 405 3.94 -12.11 12.66
CA ASP A 405 2.97 -11.03 12.84
C ASP A 405 3.59 -9.83 13.58
N TYR A 406 3.05 -8.64 13.38
CA TYR A 406 3.47 -7.41 14.05
C TYR A 406 2.38 -6.33 14.00
N MET A 407 2.42 -5.41 14.97
CA MET A 407 1.52 -4.25 15.05
C MET A 407 2.09 -3.02 14.35
N GLU A 408 3.42 -2.91 14.22
CA GLU A 408 4.09 -1.82 13.54
C GLU A 408 5.20 -2.37 12.64
N TYR A 409 5.50 -1.68 11.54
CA TYR A 409 6.52 -2.15 10.62
C TYR A 409 7.90 -2.23 11.30
N PRO A 410 8.55 -3.41 11.32
CA PRO A 410 9.85 -3.58 11.98
C PRO A 410 11.00 -2.85 11.28
N HIS A 411 10.77 -2.30 10.09
CA HIS A 411 11.79 -1.73 9.22
C HIS A 411 11.52 -0.26 8.85
N GLN A 412 10.63 0.42 9.58
CA GLN A 412 10.26 1.82 9.32
C GLN A 412 11.46 2.78 9.35
N ARG A 413 12.53 2.43 10.08
CA ARG A 413 13.77 3.22 10.20
C ARG A 413 14.45 3.58 8.88
N PHE A 414 14.21 2.82 7.81
CA PHE A 414 14.81 3.07 6.50
C PHE A 414 14.07 4.12 5.66
N ALA A 415 12.85 4.51 6.06
CA ALA A 415 12.09 5.59 5.44
C ALA A 415 12.51 6.96 6.01
N LEU A 416 11.94 8.03 5.45
CA LEU A 416 12.01 9.35 6.09
C LEU A 416 11.34 9.31 7.47
N PRO A 417 11.82 10.11 8.43
CA PRO A 417 11.22 10.21 9.76
C PRO A 417 9.74 10.59 9.66
N SER A 418 8.92 10.02 10.55
CA SER A 418 7.52 10.40 10.75
C SER A 418 7.39 11.81 11.32
N GLU A 419 6.22 12.42 11.16
CA GLU A 419 5.88 13.69 11.81
C GLU A 419 6.07 13.60 13.33
N LYS A 420 5.70 12.45 13.92
CA LYS A 420 5.85 12.21 15.36
C LYS A 420 7.32 12.26 15.80
N GLU A 421 8.20 11.56 15.11
CA GLU A 421 9.65 11.57 15.42
C GLU A 421 10.24 12.98 15.28
N ILE A 422 9.85 13.72 14.24
CA ILE A 422 10.29 15.10 14.01
C ILE A 422 9.84 16.01 15.16
N LEU A 423 8.57 15.96 15.54
CA LEU A 423 8.02 16.81 16.60
C LEU A 423 8.59 16.47 17.99
N GLU A 424 8.76 15.18 18.29
CA GLU A 424 9.41 14.74 19.53
C GLU A 424 10.85 15.24 19.63
N PHE A 425 11.57 15.30 18.50
CA PHE A 425 12.92 15.87 18.46
C PHE A 425 12.87 17.40 18.57
N ALA A 426 12.08 18.08 17.74
CA ALA A 426 12.00 19.53 17.66
C ALA A 426 11.61 20.16 19.01
N ASN A 427 10.60 19.60 19.69
CA ASN A 427 10.16 20.09 21.00
C ASN A 427 11.23 19.98 22.09
N LYS A 428 12.16 19.03 21.98
CA LYS A 428 13.29 18.88 22.92
C LYS A 428 14.45 19.85 22.64
N HIS A 429 14.48 20.46 21.45
CA HIS A 429 15.56 21.31 20.96
C HIS A 429 15.07 22.73 20.59
N GLU A 430 13.89 23.13 21.10
CA GLU A 430 13.32 24.48 20.87
C GLU A 430 14.34 25.58 21.19
N GLY A 431 14.44 26.57 20.30
CA GLY A 431 15.35 27.72 20.45
C GLY A 431 16.80 27.48 20.04
N THR A 432 17.11 26.38 19.34
CA THR A 432 18.45 26.14 18.77
C THR A 432 18.46 26.27 17.24
N ASP A 433 19.26 27.21 16.72
CA ASP A 433 19.43 27.44 15.26
C ASP A 433 20.00 26.22 14.50
N LYS A 434 20.45 25.18 15.22
CA LYS A 434 21.12 23.98 14.68
C LYS A 434 20.29 22.69 14.77
N ALA A 435 19.06 22.74 15.29
CA ALA A 435 18.26 21.54 15.51
C ALA A 435 18.09 20.69 14.24
N VAL A 436 17.85 21.33 13.09
CA VAL A 436 17.69 20.63 11.81
C VAL A 436 18.98 19.92 11.37
N ASP A 437 20.15 20.53 11.56
CA ASP A 437 21.43 19.96 11.16
C ASP A 437 21.79 18.75 12.03
N GLU A 438 21.53 18.84 13.34
CA GLU A 438 21.69 17.72 14.26
C GLU A 438 20.75 16.56 13.90
N PHE A 439 19.47 16.85 13.62
CA PHE A 439 18.51 15.83 13.23
C PHE A 439 18.91 15.13 11.92
N VAL A 440 19.37 15.88 10.92
CA VAL A 440 19.85 15.33 9.64
C VAL A 440 21.06 14.41 9.87
N SER A 441 21.99 14.80 10.75
CA SER A 441 23.15 13.98 11.10
C SER A 441 22.74 12.68 11.80
N LEU A 442 21.79 12.75 12.74
CA LEU A 442 21.23 11.56 13.42
C LEU A 442 20.53 10.59 12.46
N ARG A 443 20.03 11.09 11.32
CA ARG A 443 19.42 10.29 10.25
C ARG A 443 20.41 9.90 9.15
N GLY A 444 21.71 10.03 9.41
CA GLY A 444 22.76 9.59 8.50
C GLY A 444 22.81 10.39 7.19
N HIS A 445 22.40 11.66 7.21
CA HIS A 445 22.36 12.53 6.03
C HIS A 445 21.50 11.99 4.88
N LYS A 446 20.48 11.19 5.18
CA LYS A 446 19.53 10.71 4.16
C LYS A 446 18.82 11.89 3.48
N ASP A 447 18.79 11.87 2.15
CA ASP A 447 18.15 12.92 1.37
C ASP A 447 16.64 13.04 1.69
N GLY A 448 16.12 14.26 1.70
CA GLY A 448 14.72 14.56 2.03
C GLY A 448 14.44 14.74 3.52
N VAL A 449 15.37 14.35 4.42
CA VAL A 449 15.19 14.50 5.88
C VAL A 449 15.10 15.97 6.26
N ARG A 450 15.98 16.82 5.73
CA ARG A 450 15.99 18.26 6.03
C ARG A 450 14.69 18.90 5.59
N GLU A 451 14.28 18.66 4.35
CA GLU A 451 13.10 19.24 3.72
C GLU A 451 11.84 18.82 4.47
N LYS A 452 11.72 17.52 4.80
CA LYS A 452 10.59 17.03 5.60
C LYS A 452 10.58 17.61 7.01
N TYR A 453 11.73 17.70 7.68
CA TYR A 453 11.83 18.31 9.02
C TYR A 453 11.32 19.75 9.00
N LEU A 454 11.82 20.57 8.06
CA LEU A 454 11.44 21.97 7.93
C LEU A 454 9.95 22.14 7.61
N GLU A 455 9.39 21.31 6.70
CA GLU A 455 7.96 21.33 6.39
C GLU A 455 7.11 21.06 7.63
N VAL A 456 7.43 20.00 8.37
CA VAL A 456 6.66 19.56 9.53
C VAL A 456 6.74 20.57 10.67
N VAL A 457 7.94 21.06 10.99
CA VAL A 457 8.14 22.07 12.05
C VAL A 457 7.40 23.36 11.69
N LYS A 458 7.51 23.82 10.43
CA LYS A 458 6.79 25.02 9.97
C LYS A 458 5.27 24.85 10.12
N ARG A 459 4.73 23.72 9.66
CA ARG A 459 3.29 23.43 9.68
C ARG A 459 2.73 23.23 11.09
N LYS A 460 3.45 22.52 11.96
CA LYS A 460 2.89 22.11 13.27
C LYS A 460 3.29 23.02 14.43
N LEU A 461 4.42 23.73 14.32
CA LEU A 461 4.95 24.60 15.38
C LEU A 461 4.96 26.09 14.98
N GLY A 462 4.47 26.43 13.78
CA GLY A 462 4.38 27.82 13.31
C GLY A 462 5.66 28.41 12.72
N GLY A 463 6.75 27.63 12.71
CA GLY A 463 8.09 28.05 12.27
C GLY A 463 8.76 29.01 13.26
N ALA A 464 10.07 28.79 13.50
CA ALA A 464 10.94 29.81 14.06
C ALA A 464 11.45 30.72 12.94
#